data_AF-A0A7V2J5M6-F1
#
_entry.id   AF-A0A7V2J5M6-F1
#
_cell.length_a   1.000
_cell.length_b   1.000
_cell.length_c   1.000
_cell.angle_alpha   90.00
_cell.angle_beta   90.00
_cell.angle_gamma   90.00
#
_symmetry.space_group_name_H-M   'P 1'
#
loop_
_entity.id
_entity.type
_entity.pdbx_description
1 polymer ?
#
loop_
_entity_poly.entity_id
_entity_poly.type
_entity_poly.pdbx_seq_one_letter_code
_entity_poly.pdbx_strand_id
1 'polypeptide(L)' 'METVTFLQENVQDYINNNFVAVKYNSGPDAEQFRRFDVRMTPSYIVLDAEGNEIGRVIGYQAPNEFISQINGLGKF' A
#
# COMPACT_ATOMS: atom_id res chain seq x y z
N MET A 1 -2.81 -12.65 -12.81
CA MET A 1 -2.87 -13.23 -11.44
C MET A 1 -3.17 -12.08 -10.51
N GLU A 2 -4.41 -11.96 -10.03
CA GLU A 2 -4.75 -10.99 -8.98
C GLU A 2 -3.96 -11.36 -7.73
N THR A 3 -3.18 -10.41 -7.21
CA THR A 3 -2.34 -10.61 -6.04
C THR A 3 -3.21 -10.82 -4.80
N VAL A 4 -3.14 -12.02 -4.23
CA VAL A 4 -4.04 -12.49 -3.16
C VAL A 4 -3.82 -11.84 -1.79
N THR A 5 -2.77 -11.01 -1.64
CA THR A 5 -2.39 -10.40 -0.35
C THR A 5 -3.52 -9.55 0.24
N PHE A 6 -4.08 -8.63 -0.54
CA PHE A 6 -5.12 -7.71 -0.07
C PHE A 6 -6.50 -8.38 0.06
N LEU A 7 -6.67 -9.58 -0.50
CA LEU A 7 -7.90 -10.36 -0.39
C LEU A 7 -7.96 -11.18 0.91
N GLN A 8 -6.87 -11.27 1.66
CA GLN A 8 -6.88 -11.98 2.94
C GLN A 8 -7.58 -11.14 4.01
N GLU A 9 -8.50 -11.76 4.75
CA GLU A 9 -9.28 -11.11 5.80
C GLU A 9 -8.38 -10.44 6.85
N ASN A 10 -7.34 -11.13 7.31
CA ASN A 10 -6.39 -10.58 8.29
C ASN A 10 -5.67 -9.30 7.80
N VAL A 11 -5.41 -9.20 6.49
CA VAL A 11 -4.83 -7.99 5.89
C VAL A 11 -5.86 -6.88 5.82
N GLN A 12 -7.10 -7.19 5.44
CA GLN A 12 -8.19 -6.21 5.38
C GLN A 12 -8.52 -5.65 6.76
N ASP A 13 -8.66 -6.51 7.77
CA ASP A 13 -8.87 -6.09 9.16
C ASP A 13 -7.74 -5.20 9.67
N TYR A 14 -6.48 -5.60 9.41
CA TYR A 14 -5.34 -4.80 9.84
C TYR A 14 -5.34 -3.43 9.17
N ILE A 15 -5.54 -3.35 7.86
CA ILE A 15 -5.54 -2.08 7.13
C ILE A 15 -6.71 -1.20 7.58
N ASN A 16 -7.92 -1.73 7.68
CA ASN A 16 -9.11 -0.94 8.04
C ASN A 16 -9.04 -0.40 9.48
N ASN A 17 -8.38 -1.11 10.39
CA ASN A 17 -8.26 -0.67 11.79
C ASN A 17 -7.10 0.31 12.04
N ASN A 18 -6.07 0.33 11.18
CA ASN A 18 -4.84 1.09 11.43
C ASN A 18 -4.57 2.19 10.40
N PHE A 19 -5.20 2.13 9.22
CA PHE A 19 -4.92 3.03 8.10
C PHE A 19 -6.21 3.47 7.39
N VAL A 20 -6.13 4.58 6.66
CA VAL A 20 -7.18 4.99 5.70
C VAL A 20 -6.79 4.45 4.33
N ALA A 21 -7.48 3.41 3.88
CA ALA A 21 -7.17 2.75 2.60
C ALA A 21 -7.69 3.55 1.40
N VAL A 22 -6.81 3.88 0.45
CA VAL A 22 -7.16 4.51 -0.82
C VAL A 22 -6.62 3.67 -1.98
N LYS A 23 -7.50 3.29 -2.91
CA LYS A 23 -7.14 2.52 -4.11
C LYS A 23 -7.06 3.44 -5.32
N TYR A 24 -5.93 3.40 -6.00
CA TYR A 24 -5.77 3.99 -7.33
C TYR A 24 -5.73 2.90 -8.40
N ASN A 25 -6.43 3.14 -9.51
CA ASN A 25 -6.34 2.26 -10.67
C ASN A 25 -4.99 2.46 -11.37
N SER A 26 -4.37 1.37 -11.80
CA SER A 26 -3.15 1.40 -12.61
C SER A 26 -3.47 1.74 -14.06
N GLY A 27 -2.67 2.60 -14.70
CA GLY A 27 -2.87 2.97 -16.11
C GLY A 27 -1.97 4.12 -16.57
N PRO A 28 -1.82 4.32 -17.89
CA PRO A 28 -0.92 5.32 -18.49
C PRO A 28 -1.25 6.76 -18.09
N ASP A 29 -2.52 7.05 -17.80
CA ASP A 29 -3.00 8.39 -17.41
C ASP A 29 -3.22 8.53 -15.90
N ALA A 30 -2.77 7.56 -15.09
CA ALA A 30 -2.94 7.63 -13.65
C ALA A 30 -2.03 8.72 -13.07
N GLU A 31 -2.61 9.89 -12.77
CA GLU A 31 -1.92 11.02 -12.14
C GLU A 31 -1.11 10.58 -10.91
N GLN A 32 -1.62 9.62 -10.14
CA GLN A 32 -0.98 9.17 -8.91
C GLN A 32 0.26 8.31 -9.15
N PHE A 33 0.35 7.64 -10.30
CA PHE A 33 1.58 6.96 -10.69
C PHE A 33 2.70 7.97 -10.93
N ARG A 34 2.38 9.13 -11.52
CA ARG A 34 3.35 10.22 -11.69
C ARG A 34 3.66 10.90 -10.36
N ARG A 35 2.63 11.22 -9.56
CA ARG A 35 2.78 11.90 -8.25
C ARG A 35 3.71 11.13 -7.31
N PHE A 36 3.59 9.80 -7.28
CA PHE A 36 4.37 8.95 -6.37
C PHE A 36 5.54 8.21 -7.05
N ASP A 37 5.86 8.52 -8.31
CA ASP A 37 6.88 7.82 -9.10
C ASP A 37 6.75 6.28 -9.02
N VAL A 38 5.53 5.77 -9.25
CA VAL A 38 5.25 4.32 -9.19
C VAL A 38 5.81 3.64 -10.44
N ARG A 39 6.85 2.82 -10.26
CA ARG A 39 7.53 2.12 -11.37
C ARG A 39 7.09 0.68 -11.58
N MET A 40 6.46 0.06 -10.58
CA MET A 40 6.05 -1.35 -10.58
C MET A 40 4.76 -1.54 -9.80
N THR A 41 3.93 -2.49 -10.24
CA THR A 41 2.71 -2.91 -9.53
C THR A 41 2.86 -4.34 -8.98
N PRO A 42 2.19 -4.67 -7.86
CA PRO A 42 1.54 -3.72 -6.94
C PRO A 42 2.57 -2.85 -6.18
N SER A 43 2.19 -1.62 -5.83
CA SER A 43 2.95 -0.75 -4.92
C SER A 43 1.98 -0.18 -3.88
N TYR A 44 2.39 -0.22 -2.61
CA TYR A 44 1.63 0.31 -1.49
C TYR A 44 2.43 1.43 -0.85
N ILE A 45 1.85 2.63 -0.78
CA ILE A 45 2.53 3.83 -0.29
C ILE A 45 1.81 4.29 0.98
N VAL A 46 2.56 4.55 2.03
CA VAL A 46 2.07 5.04 3.31
C VAL A 46 2.37 6.53 3.39
N LEU A 47 1.32 7.32 3.61
CA LEU A 47 1.39 8.78 3.71
C LEU A 47 1.04 9.24 5.13
N ASP A 48 1.66 10.33 5.58
CA ASP A 48 1.29 10.98 6.82
C ASP A 48 0.03 11.87 6.61
N ALA A 49 -0.48 12.47 7.68
CA ALA A 49 -1.70 13.27 7.64
C ALA A 49 -1.60 14.54 6.76
N GLU A 50 -0.40 15.08 6.56
CA GLU A 50 -0.08 16.19 5.66
C GLU A 50 0.14 15.71 4.21
N GLY A 51 0.20 14.39 3.99
CA GLY A 51 0.31 13.77 2.68
C GLY A 51 1.73 13.58 2.17
N ASN A 52 2.76 13.65 3.03
CA ASN A 52 4.11 13.27 2.65
C ASN A 52 4.28 11.75 2.77
N GLU A 53 5.18 11.20 1.95
CA GLU A 53 5.46 9.78 1.98
C GLU A 53 6.36 9.42 3.17
N ILE A 54 5.87 8.52 4.02
CA ILE A 54 6.69 7.91 5.08
C ILE A 54 7.50 6.73 4.52
N GLY A 55 6.88 5.97 3.60
CA GLY A 55 7.54 4.86 2.95
C GLY A 55 6.59 4.05 2.07
N ARG A 56 7.13 2.98 1.47
CA ARG A 56 6.39 2.14 0.54
C ARG A 56 6.82 0.68 0.57
N VAL A 57 5.89 -0.21 0.23
CA VAL A 57 6.13 -1.63 -0.07
C VAL A 57 5.99 -1.82 -1.56
N ILE A 58 7.06 -2.32 -2.20
CA ILE A 58 7.13 -2.48 -3.65
C ILE A 58 7.02 -3.97 -4.01
N GLY A 59 6.11 -4.29 -4.92
CA GLY A 59 5.90 -5.65 -5.42
C GLY A 59 5.05 -6.51 -4.48
N TYR A 60 4.98 -7.78 -4.84
CA TYR A 60 4.23 -8.76 -4.06
C TYR A 60 4.92 -9.07 -2.73
N GLN A 61 4.13 -9.10 -1.66
CA GLN A 61 4.52 -9.63 -0.35
C GLN A 61 3.48 -10.64 0.11
N ALA A 62 3.91 -11.68 0.82
CA ALA A 62 3.00 -12.59 1.50
C ALA A 62 2.19 -11.82 2.57
N PRO A 63 0.95 -12.25 2.91
CA PRO A 63 0.05 -11.52 3.81
C PRO A 63 0.67 -11.08 5.14
N ASN A 64 1.38 -11.98 5.82
CA ASN A 64 2.00 -11.69 7.12
C ASN A 64 3.22 -10.76 6.97
N GLU A 65 4.01 -10.94 5.92
CA GLU A 65 5.16 -10.08 5.62
C GLU A 65 4.70 -8.66 5.27
N PHE A 66 3.60 -8.56 4.51
CA PHE A 66 2.98 -7.29 4.16
C PHE A 66 2.54 -6.51 5.41
N ILE A 67 1.81 -7.16 6.33
CA ILE A 67 1.40 -6.56 7.60
C ILE A 67 2.63 -6.11 8.40
N SER A 68 3.65 -6.97 8.51
CA SER A 68 4.88 -6.67 9.25
C SER A 68 5.59 -5.43 8.69
N GLN A 69 5.74 -5.34 7.37
CA GLN A 69 6.40 -4.21 6.71
C GLN A 69 5.61 -2.91 6.88
N ILE A 70 4.30 -2.92 6.63
CA ILE A 70 3.47 -1.72 6.79
C ILE A 70 3.41 -1.28 8.26
N ASN A 71 3.35 -2.21 9.20
CA ASN A 71 3.39 -1.90 10.63
C ASN A 71 4.70 -1.20 11.03
N GLY A 72 5.82 -1.54 10.41
CA GLY A 72 7.08 -0.83 10.60
C GLY A 72 7.06 0.61 10.12
N LEU A 73 6.25 0.93 9.09
CA LEU A 73 6.12 2.25 8.50
C LEU A 73 5.09 3.14 9.21
N GLY A 74 4.05 2.56 9.81
CA GLY A 74 2.95 3.29 10.45
C GLY A 74 3.13 3.63 11.93
N LYS A 75 4.30 3.35 12.52
CA LYS A 75 4.60 3.71 13.91
C LYS A 75 5.04 5.18 13.98
N PHE A 76 4.13 6.04 14.44
CA PHE A 76 4.41 7.43 14.85
C PHE A 76 4.21 7.58 16.34
#